data_AF-A0A1W2EJW3-F1
#
_entry.id   AF-A0A1W2EJW3-F1
#
_cell.length_a   1.000
_cell.length_b   1.000
_cell.length_c   1.000
_cell.angle_alpha   90.00
_cell.angle_beta   90.00
_cell.angle_gamma   90.00
#
_symmetry.space_group_name_H-M   'P 1'
#
loop_
_entity.id
_entity.type
_entity.pdbx_description
1 polymer ?
#
loop_
_entity_poly.entity_id
_entity_poly.type
_entity_poly.pdbx_seq_one_letter_code
_entity_poly.pdbx_strand_id
1 'polypeptide(L)'
;MNTVVKNVAIVVAHPDDETLWTGGTLIDHPGWNVFIGCLCRKKDAERAEKFGKVLDHFGAKGKMEDLDDGPEQKPLPEKLVQQKTIKLLPHKHFDILITHSPDGEYTRHRRHEEASKAVIKLWHSGKIQAKELWLFAYEDGNRMYFPRAITTGVSCTKLSKATWQHKYDIITKIYGFDLDSWEAMTTPKFEAFRKFVKPEEALELLTVLEGRLDESTSII
;
A
#
# COMPACT_ATOMS: atom_id res chain seq x y z
N MET A 1 13.17 -27.02 6.39
CA MET A 1 13.81 -25.69 6.36
C MET A 1 13.10 -24.82 7.38
N ASN A 2 13.80 -24.23 8.35
CA ASN A 2 13.18 -23.26 9.26
C ASN A 2 12.83 -22.01 8.45
N THR A 3 11.59 -21.91 7.98
CA THR A 3 11.08 -20.66 7.41
C THR A 3 11.02 -19.63 8.54
N VAL A 4 11.85 -18.60 8.46
CA VAL A 4 11.82 -17.49 9.41
C VAL A 4 10.46 -16.80 9.29
N VAL A 5 9.66 -16.89 10.36
CA VAL A 5 8.38 -16.18 10.47
C VAL A 5 8.67 -14.69 10.60
N LYS A 6 8.12 -13.87 9.70
CA LYS A 6 8.22 -12.40 9.76
C LYS A 6 6.93 -11.79 10.29
N ASN A 7 7.04 -10.75 11.10
CA ASN A 7 5.92 -9.89 11.48
C ASN A 7 5.82 -8.73 10.48
N VAL A 8 4.71 -8.63 9.76
CA VAL A 8 4.54 -7.64 8.69
C VAL A 8 3.35 -6.74 8.99
N ALA A 9 3.55 -5.43 8.82
CA ALA A 9 2.47 -4.45 8.76
C ALA A 9 2.32 -3.95 7.33
N ILE A 10 1.09 -3.85 6.86
CA ILE A 10 0.75 -3.22 5.60
C ILE A 10 -0.22 -2.09 5.93
N VAL A 11 0.06 -0.87 5.47
CA VAL A 11 -0.84 0.28 5.59
C VAL A 11 -1.23 0.71 4.18
N VAL A 12 -2.52 0.66 3.87
CA VAL A 12 -3.07 1.08 2.58
C VAL A 12 -4.16 2.12 2.75
N ALA A 13 -4.42 2.90 1.71
CA ALA A 13 -5.50 3.88 1.74
C ALA A 13 -6.86 3.21 1.59
N HIS A 14 -7.05 2.38 0.56
CA HIS A 14 -8.33 1.80 0.19
C HIS A 14 -8.31 0.27 0.32
N PRO A 15 -9.48 -0.37 0.51
CA PRO A 15 -9.54 -1.83 0.58
C PRO A 15 -9.56 -2.41 -0.83
N ASP A 16 -8.44 -3.00 -1.25
CA ASP A 16 -8.11 -3.56 -2.58
C ASP A 16 -6.61 -3.34 -2.87
N ASP A 17 -6.09 -2.19 -2.44
CA ASP A 17 -4.69 -1.79 -2.54
C ASP A 17 -3.74 -2.87 -1.98
N GLU A 18 -4.07 -3.50 -0.84
CA GLU A 18 -3.24 -4.55 -0.26
C GLU A 18 -3.11 -5.77 -1.18
N THR A 19 -4.16 -6.05 -1.94
CA THR A 19 -4.18 -7.13 -2.92
C THR A 19 -3.47 -6.68 -4.19
N LEU A 20 -3.79 -5.51 -4.73
CA LEU A 20 -3.24 -4.99 -5.99
C LEU A 20 -1.73 -4.81 -5.94
N TRP A 21 -1.17 -4.31 -4.84
CA TRP A 21 0.24 -3.89 -4.81
C TRP A 21 1.16 -4.88 -4.10
N THR A 22 0.61 -5.76 -3.23
CA THR A 22 1.42 -6.73 -2.47
C THR A 22 0.76 -8.09 -2.24
N GLY A 23 -0.39 -8.37 -2.85
CA GLY A 23 -1.12 -9.62 -2.65
C GLY A 23 -0.34 -10.87 -3.07
N GLY A 24 0.47 -10.80 -4.12
CA GLY A 24 1.31 -11.90 -4.57
C GLY A 24 2.41 -12.23 -3.57
N THR A 25 3.04 -11.22 -2.98
CA THR A 25 4.00 -11.35 -1.89
C THR A 25 3.36 -12.03 -0.68
N LEU A 26 2.11 -11.70 -0.34
CA LEU A 26 1.39 -12.37 0.75
C LEU A 26 1.09 -13.83 0.44
N ILE A 27 0.61 -14.13 -0.78
CA ILE A 27 0.31 -15.50 -1.25
C ILE A 27 1.56 -16.37 -1.22
N ASP A 28 2.71 -15.85 -1.66
CA ASP A 28 3.96 -16.58 -1.73
C ASP A 28 4.63 -16.75 -0.34
N HIS A 29 4.12 -16.07 0.69
CA HIS A 29 4.64 -16.13 2.06
C HIS A 29 3.54 -16.41 3.11
N PRO A 30 2.84 -17.55 3.05
CA PRO A 30 1.72 -17.87 3.94
C PRO A 30 2.12 -18.04 5.42
N GLY A 31 3.43 -18.16 5.70
CA GLY A 31 3.96 -18.24 7.06
C GLY A 31 4.23 -16.90 7.75
N TRP A 32 3.95 -15.76 7.10
CA TRP A 32 4.13 -14.44 7.71
C TRP A 32 2.98 -14.08 8.67
N ASN A 33 3.31 -13.41 9.77
CA ASN A 33 2.34 -12.83 10.70
C ASN A 33 1.93 -11.44 10.21
N VAL A 34 0.89 -11.37 9.40
CA VAL A 34 0.49 -10.15 8.69
C VAL A 34 -0.58 -9.37 9.47
N PHE A 35 -0.41 -8.05 9.52
CA PHE A 35 -1.45 -7.10 9.93
C PHE A 35 -1.69 -6.07 8.83
N ILE A 36 -2.92 -5.91 8.36
CA ILE A 36 -3.29 -4.95 7.31
C ILE A 36 -4.18 -3.85 7.89
N GLY A 37 -3.70 -2.61 7.82
CA GLY A 37 -4.46 -1.41 8.16
C GLY A 37 -4.94 -0.68 6.90
N CYS A 38 -6.23 -0.45 6.78
CA CYS A 38 -6.83 0.33 5.69
C CYS A 38 -7.38 1.66 6.21
N LEU A 39 -7.01 2.79 5.61
CA LEU A 39 -7.34 4.11 6.15
C LEU A 39 -8.77 4.59 5.85
N CYS A 40 -9.39 4.06 4.79
CA CYS A 40 -10.66 4.55 4.27
C CYS A 40 -11.76 3.48 4.31
N ARG A 41 -13.01 3.91 4.09
CA ARG A 41 -14.17 3.06 3.79
C ARG A 41 -14.63 2.08 4.88
N LYS A 42 -14.24 2.25 6.15
CA LYS A 42 -14.76 1.41 7.23
C LYS A 42 -16.30 1.38 7.32
N LYS A 43 -16.99 2.51 7.10
CA LYS A 43 -18.46 2.58 7.18
C LYS A 43 -19.18 2.16 5.90
N ASP A 44 -18.45 1.91 4.83
CA ASP A 44 -19.00 1.26 3.66
C ASP A 44 -19.12 -0.23 3.96
N ALA A 45 -20.34 -0.67 4.28
CA ALA A 45 -20.58 -2.04 4.75
C ALA A 45 -20.12 -3.09 3.73
N GLU A 46 -20.32 -2.83 2.44
CA GLU A 46 -19.94 -3.76 1.38
C GLU A 46 -18.42 -3.84 1.24
N ARG A 47 -17.73 -2.69 1.18
CA ARG A 47 -16.26 -2.66 1.08
C ARG A 47 -15.60 -3.23 2.34
N ALA A 48 -16.15 -2.95 3.52
CA ALA A 48 -15.63 -3.47 4.79
C ALA A 48 -15.82 -4.99 4.92
N GLU A 49 -16.96 -5.53 4.47
CA GLU A 49 -17.19 -6.98 4.44
C GLU A 49 -16.20 -7.66 3.49
N LYS A 50 -16.00 -7.11 2.28
CA LYS A 50 -15.05 -7.63 1.29
C LYS A 50 -13.62 -7.60 1.81
N PHE A 51 -13.20 -6.51 2.45
CA PHE A 51 -11.91 -6.41 3.12
C PHE A 51 -11.74 -7.48 4.20
N GLY A 52 -12.77 -7.73 5.03
CA GLY A 52 -12.77 -8.80 6.02
C GLY A 52 -12.51 -10.19 5.40
N LYS A 53 -13.20 -10.50 4.29
CA LYS A 53 -12.98 -11.76 3.55
C LYS A 53 -11.55 -11.88 3.02
N VAL A 54 -10.95 -10.77 2.58
CA VAL A 54 -9.54 -10.75 2.12
C VAL A 54 -8.56 -10.97 3.26
N LEU A 55 -8.81 -10.40 4.44
CA LEU A 55 -8.01 -10.68 5.64
C LEU A 55 -8.03 -12.18 5.96
N ASP A 56 -9.22 -12.79 5.99
CA ASP A 56 -9.38 -14.23 6.21
C ASP A 56 -8.65 -15.05 5.14
N HIS A 57 -8.75 -14.62 3.87
CA HIS A 57 -8.08 -15.26 2.75
C HIS A 57 -6.56 -15.29 2.89
N PHE A 58 -5.96 -14.19 3.34
CA PHE A 58 -4.51 -14.09 3.60
C PHE A 58 -4.08 -14.67 4.95
N GLY A 59 -5.02 -15.12 5.80
CA GLY A 59 -4.71 -15.46 7.20
C GLY A 59 -4.18 -14.27 8.01
N ALA A 60 -4.53 -13.05 7.59
CA ALA A 60 -4.07 -11.80 8.18
C ALA A 60 -5.03 -11.29 9.25
N LYS A 61 -4.50 -10.50 10.18
CA LYS A 61 -5.33 -9.62 11.03
C LYS A 61 -5.46 -8.26 10.36
N GLY A 62 -6.49 -7.49 10.69
CA GLY A 62 -6.57 -6.14 10.15
C GLY A 62 -7.57 -5.23 10.85
N LYS A 63 -7.51 -3.96 10.46
CA LYS A 63 -8.40 -2.90 10.95
C LYS A 63 -8.62 -1.88 9.84
N MET A 64 -9.80 -1.27 9.84
CA MET A 64 -10.12 -0.14 8.97
C MET A 64 -10.36 1.13 9.79
N GLU A 65 -10.03 2.27 9.20
CA GLU A 65 -10.49 3.61 9.58
C GLU A 65 -11.40 4.16 8.46
N ASP A 66 -12.02 5.32 8.71
CA ASP A 66 -13.07 5.87 7.86
C ASP A 66 -12.70 7.27 7.35
N LEU A 67 -11.48 7.42 6.80
CA LEU A 67 -11.11 8.63 6.07
C LEU A 67 -11.91 8.73 4.76
N ASP A 68 -12.03 9.96 4.25
CA ASP A 68 -12.79 10.26 3.05
C ASP A 68 -12.13 9.67 1.81
N ASP A 69 -12.99 9.19 0.90
CA ASP A 69 -12.63 8.52 -0.34
C ASP A 69 -13.34 9.20 -1.53
N GLY A 70 -12.67 9.31 -2.68
CA GLY A 70 -13.25 9.82 -3.92
C GLY A 70 -12.41 10.89 -4.64
N PRO A 71 -12.80 11.26 -5.87
CA PRO A 71 -12.02 12.19 -6.70
C PRO A 71 -11.96 13.63 -6.14
N GLU A 72 -12.98 14.02 -5.36
CA GLU A 72 -13.11 15.38 -4.78
C GLU A 72 -12.41 15.54 -3.43
N GLN A 73 -11.53 14.60 -3.07
CA GLN A 73 -10.76 14.62 -1.82
C GLN A 73 -9.95 15.92 -1.66
N LYS A 74 -10.12 16.55 -0.49
CA LYS A 74 -9.31 17.69 -0.06
C LYS A 74 -8.12 17.23 0.78
N PRO A 75 -7.00 17.98 0.80
CA PRO A 75 -5.90 17.71 1.73
C PRO A 75 -6.40 17.56 3.17
N LEU A 76 -5.98 16.48 3.84
CA LEU A 76 -6.23 16.32 5.27
C LEU A 76 -5.07 16.89 6.09
N PRO A 77 -5.32 17.36 7.32
CA PRO A 77 -4.25 17.71 8.23
C PRO A 77 -3.33 16.50 8.47
N GLU A 78 -2.03 16.66 8.27
CA GLU A 78 -1.06 15.57 8.40
C GLU A 78 -1.15 14.84 9.76
N LYS A 79 -1.35 15.59 10.84
CA LYS A 79 -1.53 15.04 12.19
C LYS A 79 -2.74 14.11 12.29
N LEU A 80 -3.82 14.39 11.56
CA LEU A 80 -5.01 13.54 11.55
C LEU A 80 -4.67 12.19 10.91
N VAL A 81 -4.05 12.20 9.73
CA VAL A 81 -3.68 10.97 9.01
C VAL A 81 -2.71 10.15 9.86
N GLN A 82 -1.68 10.77 10.45
CA GLN A 82 -0.77 10.09 11.37
C GLN A 82 -1.49 9.45 12.57
N GLN A 83 -2.43 10.16 13.21
CA GLN A 83 -3.21 9.62 14.33
C GLN A 83 -4.06 8.41 13.90
N LYS A 84 -4.65 8.46 12.70
CA LYS A 84 -5.41 7.34 12.13
C LYS A 84 -4.50 6.15 11.83
N THR A 85 -3.34 6.38 11.22
CA THR A 85 -2.34 5.34 10.96
C THR A 85 -1.86 4.65 12.24
N ILE A 86 -1.55 5.40 13.31
CA ILE A 86 -1.19 4.80 14.60
C ILE A 86 -2.35 3.95 15.16
N LYS A 87 -3.59 4.44 15.07
CA LYS A 87 -4.77 3.71 15.57
C LYS A 87 -5.06 2.43 14.78
N LEU A 88 -4.62 2.32 13.53
CA LEU A 88 -4.77 1.11 12.72
C LEU A 88 -3.90 -0.02 13.24
N LEU A 89 -2.63 0.28 13.51
CA LEU A 89 -1.63 -0.72 13.78
C LEU A 89 -1.60 -1.13 15.26
N PRO A 90 -1.38 -2.42 15.57
CA PRO A 90 -1.10 -2.84 16.93
C PRO A 90 0.23 -2.25 17.39
N HIS A 91 0.33 -1.92 18.68
CA HIS A 91 1.58 -1.50 19.31
C HIS A 91 2.55 -2.70 19.40
N LYS A 92 3.28 -2.96 18.32
CA LYS A 92 4.29 -4.02 18.21
C LYS A 92 5.43 -3.60 17.28
N HIS A 93 6.55 -4.29 17.39
CA HIS A 93 7.66 -4.18 16.46
C HIS A 93 7.40 -5.07 15.24
N PHE A 94 7.72 -4.57 14.05
CA PHE A 94 7.58 -5.28 12.77
C PHE A 94 8.94 -5.61 12.16
N ASP A 95 9.02 -6.71 11.42
CA ASP A 95 10.17 -6.97 10.56
C ASP A 95 10.07 -6.15 9.29
N ILE A 96 8.86 -6.01 8.73
CA ILE A 96 8.61 -5.25 7.51
C ILE A 96 7.36 -4.38 7.70
N LEU A 97 7.47 -3.10 7.34
CA LEU A 97 6.36 -2.18 7.15
C LEU A 97 6.21 -1.89 5.65
N ILE A 98 5.01 -2.03 5.11
CA ILE A 98 4.72 -1.82 3.69
C ILE A 98 3.64 -0.74 3.54
N THR A 99 3.80 0.18 2.59
CA THR A 99 2.81 1.23 2.29
C THR A 99 2.99 1.78 0.87
N HIS A 100 2.15 2.73 0.50
CA HIS A 100 2.21 3.47 -0.76
C HIS A 100 3.51 4.26 -0.97
N SER A 101 3.83 4.56 -2.22
CA SER A 101 4.84 5.54 -2.63
C SER A 101 4.38 6.98 -2.35
N PRO A 102 5.28 7.94 -2.09
CA PRO A 102 4.91 9.35 -1.95
C PRO A 102 4.25 9.94 -3.21
N ASP A 103 4.58 9.40 -4.38
CA ASP A 103 3.98 9.80 -5.67
C ASP A 103 2.73 8.97 -6.01
N GLY A 104 2.33 8.03 -5.15
CA GLY A 104 1.32 7.00 -5.45
C GLY A 104 1.80 5.94 -6.44
N GLU A 105 0.94 4.96 -6.72
CA GLU A 105 1.23 3.87 -7.67
C GLU A 105 0.64 4.14 -9.05
N TYR A 106 -0.40 5.00 -9.10
CA TYR A 106 -1.16 5.28 -10.30
C TYR A 106 -2.03 6.51 -10.17
N THR A 107 -2.27 7.15 -11.31
CA THR A 107 -2.92 8.45 -11.42
C THR A 107 -2.48 9.36 -10.26
N ARG A 108 -3.31 10.28 -9.77
CA ARG A 108 -2.94 11.03 -8.57
C ARG A 108 -3.98 10.74 -7.49
N HIS A 109 -3.65 9.83 -6.58
CA HIS A 109 -4.53 9.44 -5.48
C HIS A 109 -4.05 10.06 -4.17
N ARG A 110 -4.76 11.10 -3.73
CA ARG A 110 -4.37 11.90 -2.57
C ARG A 110 -4.17 11.06 -1.30
N ARG A 111 -5.01 10.05 -1.05
CA ARG A 111 -4.86 9.20 0.14
C ARG A 111 -3.68 8.25 0.06
N HIS A 112 -3.20 7.88 -1.13
CA HIS A 112 -1.95 7.14 -1.28
C HIS A 112 -0.76 8.00 -0.84
N GLU A 113 -0.67 9.23 -1.36
CA GLU A 113 0.36 10.21 -1.01
C GLU A 113 0.38 10.48 0.51
N GLU A 114 -0.78 10.75 1.10
CA GLU A 114 -0.90 11.06 2.53
C GLU A 114 -0.64 9.85 3.43
N ALA A 115 -1.06 8.64 3.02
CA ALA A 115 -0.74 7.40 3.73
C ALA A 115 0.76 7.15 3.74
N SER A 116 1.41 7.30 2.58
CA SER A 116 2.87 7.18 2.44
C SER A 116 3.60 8.15 3.36
N LYS A 117 3.26 9.44 3.26
CA LYS A 117 3.83 10.52 4.08
C LYS A 117 3.66 10.26 5.57
N ALA A 118 2.47 9.85 6.00
CA ALA A 118 2.20 9.54 7.40
C ALA A 118 3.06 8.37 7.89
N VAL A 119 3.13 7.28 7.12
CA VAL A 119 3.93 6.09 7.50
C VAL A 119 5.42 6.43 7.57
N ILE A 120 5.98 7.11 6.57
CA ILE A 120 7.40 7.49 6.54
C ILE A 120 7.75 8.32 7.78
N LYS A 121 6.96 9.36 8.08
CA LYS A 121 7.21 10.24 9.24
C LYS A 121 7.02 9.53 10.58
N LEU A 122 6.06 8.60 10.67
CA LEU A 122 5.83 7.82 11.88
C LEU A 122 6.93 6.78 12.12
N TRP A 123 7.47 6.17 11.06
CA TRP A 123 8.62 5.28 11.15
C TRP A 123 9.89 6.05 11.53
N HIS A 124 10.16 7.19 10.87
CA HIS A 124 11.28 8.07 11.17
C HIS A 124 11.26 8.61 12.61
N SER A 125 10.08 8.97 13.12
CA SER A 125 9.95 9.43 14.52
C SER A 125 9.91 8.29 15.56
N GLY A 126 10.05 7.02 15.13
CA GLY A 126 10.03 5.85 16.01
C GLY A 126 8.66 5.50 16.61
N LYS A 127 7.58 6.16 16.15
CA LYS A 127 6.19 5.89 16.58
C LYS A 127 5.63 4.61 15.98
N ILE A 128 6.13 4.20 14.81
CA ILE A 128 5.99 2.84 14.26
C ILE A 128 7.38 2.24 14.21
N GLN A 129 7.56 1.05 14.77
CA GLN A 129 8.86 0.38 14.83
C GLN A 129 8.90 -0.76 13.82
N ALA A 130 9.80 -0.68 12.85
CA ALA A 130 10.04 -1.72 11.87
C ALA A 130 11.53 -1.78 11.49
N LYS A 131 12.05 -2.97 11.13
CA LYS A 131 13.43 -3.13 10.61
C LYS A 131 13.56 -2.58 9.20
N GLU A 132 12.53 -2.77 8.38
CA GLU A 132 12.50 -2.35 6.99
C GLU A 132 11.18 -1.63 6.68
N LEU A 133 11.26 -0.61 5.82
CA LEU A 133 10.11 0.02 5.16
C LEU A 133 10.16 -0.28 3.66
N TRP A 134 9.08 -0.83 3.12
CA TRP A 134 8.90 -1.10 1.71
C TRP A 134 7.80 -0.19 1.15
N LEU A 135 8.16 0.65 0.19
CA LEU A 135 7.19 1.48 -0.53
C LEU A 135 6.88 0.80 -1.85
N PHE A 136 5.60 0.72 -2.24
CA PHE A 136 5.23 0.25 -3.58
C PHE A 136 5.96 1.08 -4.65
N ALA A 137 6.30 0.45 -5.77
CA ALA A 137 7.11 1.08 -6.82
C ALA A 137 6.47 0.85 -8.20
N TYR A 138 5.53 1.72 -8.55
CA TYR A 138 4.77 1.67 -9.80
C TYR A 138 4.73 3.03 -10.48
N GLU A 139 4.43 3.03 -11.77
CA GLU A 139 4.20 4.24 -12.57
C GLU A 139 3.16 3.96 -13.66
N ASP A 140 2.41 4.97 -14.06
CA ASP A 140 1.31 4.85 -15.04
C ASP A 140 1.51 5.79 -16.25
N GLY A 141 2.72 6.34 -16.40
CA GLY A 141 3.05 7.31 -17.44
C GLY A 141 2.18 8.56 -17.40
N ASN A 142 1.76 9.03 -16.22
CA ASN A 142 0.78 10.10 -16.08
C ASN A 142 -0.53 9.75 -16.81
N ARG A 143 -1.10 8.60 -16.44
CA ARG A 143 -2.35 8.04 -16.96
C ARG A 143 -2.32 7.54 -18.41
N MET A 144 -1.14 7.42 -19.02
CA MET A 144 -1.01 6.90 -20.39
C MET A 144 -1.26 5.39 -20.49
N TYR A 145 -1.09 4.65 -19.40
CA TYR A 145 -1.31 3.21 -19.35
C TYR A 145 -1.68 2.75 -17.94
N PHE A 146 -2.17 1.52 -17.82
CA PHE A 146 -2.32 0.89 -16.51
C PHE A 146 -0.96 0.79 -15.80
N PRO A 147 -0.95 0.95 -14.47
CA PRO A 147 0.23 0.89 -13.62
C PRO A 147 1.17 -0.27 -13.94
N ARG A 148 2.45 0.07 -14.06
CA ARG A 148 3.54 -0.87 -14.33
C ARG A 148 4.53 -0.81 -13.19
N ALA A 149 5.01 -1.97 -12.79
CA ALA A 149 6.07 -2.07 -11.81
C ALA A 149 7.35 -1.40 -12.35
N ILE A 150 7.95 -0.52 -11.55
CA ILE A 150 9.29 -0.01 -11.81
C ILE A 150 10.27 -1.18 -11.68
N THR A 151 11.21 -1.30 -12.62
CA THR A 151 12.16 -2.44 -12.67
C THR A 151 13.59 -2.06 -12.30
N THR A 152 13.94 -0.78 -12.38
CA THR A 152 15.31 -0.29 -12.17
C THR A 152 15.47 0.29 -10.77
N GLY A 153 16.54 -0.09 -10.07
CA GLY A 153 16.88 0.47 -8.75
C GLY A 153 15.91 0.10 -7.61
N VAL A 154 15.04 -0.88 -7.84
CA VAL A 154 14.02 -1.35 -6.88
C VAL A 154 13.98 -2.88 -6.85
N SER A 155 13.41 -3.44 -5.80
CA SER A 155 13.15 -4.87 -5.70
C SER A 155 11.91 -5.22 -6.50
N CYS A 156 12.06 -5.79 -7.71
CA CYS A 156 10.94 -6.16 -8.58
C CYS A 156 10.90 -7.69 -8.80
N THR A 157 9.75 -8.30 -8.54
CA THR A 157 9.52 -9.74 -8.66
C THR A 157 8.39 -10.02 -9.64
N LYS A 158 8.63 -10.91 -10.61
CA LYS A 158 7.57 -11.43 -11.48
C LYS A 158 6.81 -12.53 -10.73
N LEU A 159 5.50 -12.39 -10.61
CA LEU A 159 4.66 -13.39 -9.98
C LEU A 159 4.58 -14.66 -10.84
N SER A 160 4.51 -15.82 -10.18
CA SER A 160 4.19 -17.07 -10.87
C SER A 160 2.79 -16.96 -11.50
N LYS A 161 2.49 -17.76 -12.54
CA LYS A 161 1.15 -17.78 -13.13
C LYS A 161 0.07 -18.14 -12.09
N ALA A 162 0.38 -19.07 -11.18
CA ALA A 162 -0.54 -19.48 -10.13
C ALA A 162 -0.77 -18.35 -9.11
N THR A 163 0.30 -17.72 -8.63
CA THR A 163 0.24 -16.59 -7.69
C THR A 163 -0.54 -15.41 -8.28
N TRP A 164 -0.26 -15.06 -9.53
CA TRP A 164 -0.97 -13.97 -10.21
C TRP A 164 -2.45 -14.32 -10.44
N GLN A 165 -2.76 -15.54 -10.87
CA GLN A 165 -4.16 -15.95 -11.05
C GLN A 165 -4.93 -15.92 -9.72
N HIS A 166 -4.28 -16.34 -8.64
CA HIS A 166 -4.87 -16.30 -7.30
C HIS A 166 -5.12 -14.84 -6.86
N LYS A 167 -4.13 -13.95 -7.04
CA LYS A 167 -4.31 -12.51 -6.81
C LYS A 167 -5.46 -11.92 -7.65
N TYR A 168 -5.56 -12.27 -8.92
CA TYR A 168 -6.64 -11.84 -9.82
C TYR A 168 -8.01 -12.37 -9.39
N ASP A 169 -8.08 -13.60 -8.89
CA ASP A 169 -9.30 -14.18 -8.33
C ASP A 169 -9.76 -13.46 -7.07
N ILE A 170 -8.85 -12.96 -6.22
CA ILE A 170 -9.23 -12.13 -5.06
C ILE A 170 -9.88 -10.83 -5.53
N ILE A 171 -9.27 -10.14 -6.50
CA ILE A 171 -9.82 -8.89 -7.08
C ILE A 171 -11.21 -9.13 -7.69
N THR A 172 -11.36 -10.15 -8.52
CA THR A 172 -12.60 -10.35 -9.30
C THR A 172 -13.69 -11.12 -8.56
N LYS A 173 -13.34 -12.03 -7.63
CA LYS A 173 -14.31 -12.91 -6.97
C LYS A 173 -14.57 -12.54 -5.50
N ILE A 174 -13.60 -11.99 -4.78
CA ILE A 174 -13.78 -11.59 -3.38
C ILE A 174 -14.16 -10.11 -3.31
N TYR A 175 -13.37 -9.23 -3.92
CA TYR A 175 -13.76 -7.83 -4.07
C TYR A 175 -14.89 -7.64 -5.09
N GLY A 176 -15.09 -8.59 -6.00
CA GLY A 176 -16.24 -8.61 -6.90
C GLY A 176 -16.16 -7.55 -8.00
N PHE A 177 -14.96 -7.12 -8.37
CA PHE A 177 -14.77 -6.20 -9.50
C PHE A 177 -15.04 -6.93 -10.82
N ASP A 178 -15.74 -6.26 -11.73
CA ASP A 178 -16.04 -6.79 -13.06
C ASP A 178 -14.75 -7.03 -13.87
N LEU A 179 -14.78 -7.95 -14.83
CA LEU A 179 -13.58 -8.34 -15.58
C LEU A 179 -13.02 -7.21 -16.46
N ASP A 180 -13.86 -6.26 -16.85
CA ASP A 180 -13.52 -5.05 -17.61
C ASP A 180 -13.29 -3.81 -16.72
N SER A 181 -13.37 -3.97 -15.40
CA SER A 181 -13.05 -2.91 -14.43
C SER A 181 -11.58 -2.51 -14.49
N TRP A 182 -11.29 -1.32 -13.95
CA TRP A 182 -9.92 -0.83 -13.85
C TRP A 182 -9.06 -1.76 -12.97
N GLU A 183 -9.60 -2.22 -11.84
CA GLU A 183 -8.94 -3.06 -10.85
C GLU A 183 -8.56 -4.42 -11.45
N ALA A 184 -9.48 -5.06 -12.17
CA ALA A 184 -9.19 -6.32 -12.86
C ALA A 184 -8.13 -6.12 -13.95
N MET A 185 -8.28 -5.11 -14.80
CA MET A 185 -7.36 -4.85 -15.91
C MET A 185 -5.97 -4.44 -15.45
N THR A 186 -5.86 -3.71 -14.33
CA THR A 186 -4.57 -3.26 -13.80
C THR A 186 -3.82 -4.35 -13.05
N THR A 187 -4.48 -5.42 -12.58
CA THR A 187 -3.93 -6.37 -11.60
C THR A 187 -2.50 -6.80 -11.96
N PRO A 188 -1.46 -6.28 -11.28
CA PRO A 188 -0.10 -6.36 -11.78
C PRO A 188 0.48 -7.77 -11.75
N LYS A 189 1.20 -8.15 -12.82
CA LYS A 189 1.98 -9.41 -12.91
C LYS A 189 3.35 -9.33 -12.22
N PHE A 190 3.73 -8.13 -11.80
CA PHE A 190 4.97 -7.84 -11.10
C PHE A 190 4.66 -7.09 -9.81
N GLU A 191 5.40 -7.41 -8.76
CA GLU A 191 5.39 -6.66 -7.50
C GLU A 191 6.74 -6.01 -7.28
N ALA A 192 6.73 -4.69 -7.11
CA ALA A 192 7.92 -3.88 -6.98
C ALA A 192 7.89 -3.00 -5.74
N PHE A 193 9.05 -2.92 -5.08
CA PHE A 193 9.21 -2.20 -3.84
C PHE A 193 10.54 -1.41 -3.80
N ARG A 194 10.47 -0.14 -3.39
CA ARG A 194 11.64 0.59 -2.85
C ARG A 194 11.79 0.20 -1.39
N LYS A 195 12.95 -0.36 -1.02
CA LYS A 195 13.19 -0.89 0.32
C LYS A 195 14.20 -0.04 1.07
N PHE A 196 13.88 0.30 2.31
CA PHE A 196 14.69 1.11 3.19
C PHE A 196 14.97 0.36 4.49
N VAL A 197 16.21 0.40 4.95
CA VAL A 197 16.63 -0.09 6.27
C VAL A 197 16.89 1.07 7.24
N LYS A 198 17.06 2.28 6.71
CA LYS A 198 17.26 3.51 7.48
C LYS A 198 16.10 4.47 7.28
N PRO A 199 15.45 4.94 8.35
CA PRO A 199 14.35 5.89 8.23
C PRO A 199 14.71 7.22 7.57
N GLU A 200 15.96 7.65 7.69
CA GLU A 200 16.47 8.89 7.10
C GLU A 200 16.43 8.85 5.57
N GLU A 201 16.77 7.70 4.97
CA GLU A 201 16.77 7.51 3.51
C GLU A 201 15.34 7.58 2.92
N ALA A 202 14.34 7.06 3.66
CA ALA A 202 12.95 7.18 3.25
C ALA A 202 12.41 8.61 3.40
N LEU A 203 12.84 9.34 4.45
CA LEU A 203 12.46 10.73 4.66
C LEU A 203 13.11 11.66 3.62
N GLU A 204 14.35 11.39 3.22
CA GLU A 204 15.04 12.11 2.14
C GLU A 204 14.28 11.96 0.82
N LEU A 205 13.88 10.73 0.46
CA LEU A 205 13.04 10.50 -0.73
C LEU A 205 11.76 11.33 -0.68
N LEU A 206 11.03 11.29 0.43
CA LEU A 206 9.80 12.05 0.61
C LEU A 206 10.05 13.56 0.39
N THR A 207 11.12 14.10 0.98
CA THR A 207 11.46 15.53 0.89
C THR A 207 11.81 15.94 -0.54
N VAL A 208 12.58 15.11 -1.26
CA VAL A 208 12.95 15.35 -2.67
C VAL A 208 11.71 15.36 -3.57
N LEU A 209 10.77 14.45 -3.34
CA LEU A 209 9.54 14.37 -4.15
C LEU A 209 8.59 15.53 -3.87
N GLU A 210 8.43 15.93 -2.60
CA GLU A 210 7.65 17.11 -2.24
C GLU A 210 8.23 18.39 -2.85
N GLY A 211 9.56 18.56 -2.83
CA GLY A 211 10.22 19.73 -3.44
C GLY A 211 10.02 19.84 -4.96
N ARG A 212 9.95 18.71 -5.68
CA ARG A 212 9.67 18.70 -7.13
C ARG A 212 8.24 19.12 -7.45
N LEU A 213 7.28 18.77 -6.58
CA LEU A 213 5.89 19.18 -6.76
C LEU A 213 5.75 20.70 -6.65
N ASP A 214 6.41 21.33 -5.67
CA ASP A 214 6.36 22.77 -5.46
C ASP A 214 6.93 23.57 -6.66
N GLU A 215 8.03 23.09 -7.26
CA GLU A 215 8.62 23.69 -8.48
C GLU A 215 7.69 23.55 -9.70
N SER A 216 6.98 22.42 -9.83
CA SER A 216 6.07 22.19 -10.96
C SER A 216 4.77 23.03 -10.89
N THR A 217 4.31 23.39 -9.69
CA THR A 217 3.16 24.28 -9.49
C THR A 217 3.49 25.76 -9.60
N SER A 218 4.77 26.14 -9.66
CA SER A 218 5.23 27.52 -9.74
C SER A 218 5.36 28.05 -11.19
N ILE A 219 5.02 27.23 -12.20
CA ILE A 219 5.15 27.55 -13.63
C ILE A 219 3.77 27.77 -14.31
N ILE A 220 2.69 27.93 -13.55
CA ILE A 220 1.34 28.21 -14.09
C ILE A 220 0.89 29.62 -13.72
#